data_AF-A0A7X6QZ43-F1
#
_entry.id   AF-A0A7X6QZ43-F1
#
_cell.length_a   1.000
_cell.length_b   1.000
_cell.length_c   1.000
_cell.angle_alpha   90.00
_cell.angle_beta   90.00
_cell.angle_gamma   90.00
#
_symmetry.space_group_name_H-M   'P 1'
#
loop_
_entity.id
_entity.type
_entity.pdbx_description
1 polymer ?
#
loop_
_entity_poly.entity_id
_entity_poly.type
_entity_poly.pdbx_seq_one_letter_code
_entity_poly.pdbx_strand_id
1 'polypeptide(L)'
;MKKFGKRRVVGPDGNDIGDIDVFAFHEASNAVVAVEAKDFEVARTPAEIANEVAKLFTGKDGKRSTVELHSRRIDWLRDNIAIVAADLGLSPDTKIKVLGAVVTSEPLIMPLVTKSPFPVVAIDDLTSEAVGVDGARQRSRRRRNRGR
;
A
#
# COMPACT_ATOMS: atom_id res chain seq x y z
N MET A 1 -10.14 -4.23 5.95
CA MET A 1 -11.11 -4.48 4.87
C MET A 1 -10.91 -5.88 4.28
N LYS A 2 -11.96 -6.72 4.31
CA LYS A 2 -11.91 -8.16 3.96
C LYS A 2 -12.60 -8.53 2.64
N LYS A 3 -13.47 -7.65 2.12
CA LYS A 3 -14.30 -7.89 0.94
C LYS A 3 -14.78 -6.58 0.34
N PHE A 4 -15.14 -6.62 -0.94
CA PHE A 4 -15.82 -5.55 -1.68
C PHE A 4 -17.10 -6.14 -2.28
N GLY A 5 -18.25 -5.50 -2.02
CA GLY A 5 -19.56 -6.10 -2.25
C GLY A 5 -19.66 -7.52 -1.67
N LYS A 6 -19.86 -8.51 -2.54
CA LYS A 6 -19.93 -9.95 -2.18
C LYS A 6 -18.60 -10.70 -2.34
N ARG A 7 -17.55 -10.08 -2.89
CA ARG A 7 -16.29 -10.77 -3.22
C ARG A 7 -15.25 -10.56 -2.12
N ARG A 8 -14.75 -11.66 -1.55
CA ARG A 8 -13.68 -11.66 -0.54
C ARG A 8 -12.32 -11.38 -1.18
N VAL A 9 -11.43 -10.75 -0.42
CA VAL A 9 -10.01 -10.58 -0.75
C VAL A 9 -9.32 -11.92 -0.53
N VAL A 10 -9.03 -12.64 -1.62
CA VAL A 10 -8.47 -13.99 -1.59
C VAL A 10 -7.41 -14.15 -2.68
N GLY A 11 -6.47 -15.07 -2.48
CA GLY A 11 -5.44 -15.40 -3.46
C GLY A 11 -6.02 -16.09 -4.70
N PRO A 12 -5.18 -16.29 -5.74
CA PRO A 12 -5.59 -17.03 -6.96
C PRO A 12 -6.07 -18.45 -6.69
N ASP A 13 -5.60 -19.06 -5.60
CA ASP A 13 -5.98 -20.39 -5.09
C ASP A 13 -7.27 -20.37 -4.24
N GLY A 14 -7.90 -19.20 -4.07
CA GLY A 14 -9.09 -19.02 -3.24
C GLY A 14 -8.81 -18.93 -1.74
N ASN A 15 -7.55 -19.04 -1.33
CA ASN A 15 -7.15 -18.94 0.07
C ASN A 15 -7.17 -17.49 0.57
N ASP A 16 -7.43 -17.31 1.86
CA ASP A 16 -7.38 -15.99 2.48
C ASP A 16 -5.96 -15.40 2.41
N ILE A 17 -5.84 -14.14 1.98
CA ILE A 17 -4.57 -13.39 1.93
C ILE A 17 -4.51 -12.28 2.98
N GLY A 18 -5.48 -12.25 3.88
CA GLY A 18 -5.63 -11.29 4.95
C GLY A 18 -6.26 -9.98 4.49
N ASP A 19 -6.30 -9.06 5.44
CA ASP A 19 -7.06 -7.83 5.35
C ASP A 19 -6.20 -6.69 4.81
N ILE A 20 -6.85 -5.72 4.19
CA ILE A 20 -6.27 -4.39 3.97
C ILE A 20 -6.56 -3.55 5.23
N ASP A 21 -5.55 -3.13 5.98
CA ASP A 21 -5.75 -2.41 7.26
C ASP A 21 -6.53 -1.11 7.05
N VAL A 22 -6.08 -0.30 6.09
CA VAL A 22 -6.73 0.96 5.70
C VAL A 22 -6.91 1.02 4.20
N PHE A 23 -8.12 1.39 3.77
CA PHE A 23 -8.48 1.59 2.38
C PHE A 23 -9.05 3.00 2.21
N ALA A 24 -8.44 3.80 1.35
CA ALA A 24 -8.85 5.17 1.09
C ALA A 24 -9.06 5.40 -0.41
N PHE A 25 -10.08 6.18 -0.76
CA PHE A 25 -10.29 6.67 -2.12
C PHE A 25 -10.09 8.19 -2.14
N HIS A 26 -9.18 8.65 -3.00
CA HIS A 26 -8.91 10.05 -3.25
C HIS A 26 -9.55 10.47 -4.57
N GLU A 27 -10.70 11.14 -4.47
CA GLU A 27 -11.56 11.53 -5.58
C GLU A 27 -10.84 12.39 -6.61
N ALA A 28 -10.08 13.40 -6.16
CA ALA A 28 -9.45 14.38 -7.05
C ALA A 28 -8.39 13.79 -7.99
N SER A 29 -7.90 12.57 -7.72
CA SER A 29 -6.96 11.85 -8.58
C SER A 29 -7.48 10.49 -9.05
N ASN A 30 -8.71 10.11 -8.70
CA ASN A 30 -9.25 8.76 -8.87
C ASN A 30 -8.24 7.68 -8.41
N ALA A 31 -7.67 7.85 -7.22
CA ALA A 31 -6.70 6.91 -6.68
C ALA A 31 -7.26 6.19 -5.47
N VAL A 32 -7.17 4.87 -5.46
CA VAL A 32 -7.28 4.07 -4.25
C VAL A 32 -5.90 3.94 -3.64
N VAL A 33 -5.80 4.18 -2.35
CA VAL A 33 -4.61 3.91 -1.54
C VAL A 33 -4.98 2.84 -0.52
N ALA A 34 -4.38 1.67 -0.65
CA ALA A 34 -4.42 0.65 0.39
C ALA A 34 -3.14 0.78 1.22
N VAL A 35 -3.30 0.79 2.54
CA VAL A 35 -2.21 0.99 3.50
C VAL A 35 -2.10 -0.23 4.39
N GLU A 36 -0.87 -0.72 4.53
CA GLU A 36 -0.49 -1.63 5.62
C GLU A 36 -0.02 -0.77 6.80
N ALA A 37 -0.64 -0.93 7.98
CA ALA A 37 -0.27 -0.19 9.17
C ALA A 37 0.58 -1.07 10.09
N LYS A 38 1.75 -0.58 10.50
CA LYS A 38 2.68 -1.35 11.32
C LYS A 38 3.17 -0.55 12.51
N ASP A 39 2.80 -1.00 13.70
CA ASP A 39 3.27 -0.43 14.94
C ASP A 39 4.64 -1.00 15.34
N PHE A 40 5.61 -0.11 15.52
CA PHE A 40 6.96 -0.40 15.99
C PHE A 40 7.21 0.08 17.44
N GLU A 41 6.32 0.86 18.06
CA GLU A 41 6.49 1.36 19.44
C GLU A 41 6.59 0.21 20.47
N VAL A 42 5.98 -0.93 20.14
CA VAL A 42 6.03 -2.13 20.98
C VAL A 42 7.44 -2.73 21.05
N ALA A 43 8.28 -2.52 20.03
CA ALA A 43 9.66 -3.02 20.01
C ALA A 43 10.59 -2.04 20.73
N ARG A 44 11.11 -2.45 21.90
CA ARG A 44 11.87 -1.55 22.80
C ARG A 44 13.39 -1.74 22.71
N THR A 45 13.82 -2.91 22.29
CA THR A 45 15.24 -3.27 22.15
C THR A 45 15.67 -3.30 20.69
N PRO A 46 16.96 -3.06 20.38
CA PRO A 46 17.48 -3.18 19.01
C PRO A 46 17.19 -4.53 18.36
N ALA A 47 17.21 -5.62 19.14
CA ALA A 47 16.91 -6.95 18.65
C ALA A 47 15.42 -7.12 18.28
N GLU A 48 14.50 -6.55 19.06
CA GLU A 48 13.07 -6.56 18.74
C GLU A 48 12.78 -5.73 17.49
N ILE A 49 13.37 -4.55 17.36
CA ILE A 49 13.23 -3.70 16.17
C ILE A 49 13.75 -4.44 14.94
N ALA A 50 14.94 -5.05 15.02
CA ALA A 50 15.50 -5.83 13.92
C ALA A 50 14.60 -7.02 13.52
N ASN A 51 13.97 -7.68 14.50
CA ASN A 51 13.02 -8.75 14.24
C ASN A 51 11.75 -8.25 13.54
N GLU A 52 11.18 -7.12 13.95
CA GLU A 52 10.00 -6.55 13.28
C GLU A 52 10.33 -6.04 11.87
N VAL A 53 11.50 -5.45 11.67
CA VAL A 53 11.99 -5.06 10.34
C VAL A 53 12.16 -6.29 9.45
N ALA A 54 12.74 -7.38 9.95
CA ALA A 54 12.87 -8.62 9.19
C ALA A 54 11.49 -9.20 8.79
N LYS A 55 10.53 -9.25 9.72
CA LYS A 55 9.15 -9.66 9.40
C LYS A 55 8.52 -8.76 8.33
N LEU A 56 8.76 -7.45 8.40
CA LEU A 56 8.19 -6.48 7.49
C LEU A 56 8.70 -6.69 6.05
N PHE A 57 10.01 -6.80 5.85
CA PHE A 57 10.61 -6.77 4.51
C PHE A 57 11.02 -8.13 3.96
N THR A 58 11.65 -8.99 4.75
CA THR A 58 12.24 -10.25 4.28
C THR A 58 11.39 -11.47 4.61
N GLY A 59 10.53 -11.35 5.61
CA GLY A 59 9.87 -12.50 6.22
C GLY A 59 10.79 -13.19 7.23
N LYS A 60 10.22 -14.13 7.99
CA LYS A 60 10.92 -14.88 9.05
C LYS A 60 10.33 -16.28 9.18
N ASP A 61 11.16 -17.27 9.48
CA ASP A 61 10.74 -18.64 9.76
C ASP A 61 9.90 -19.27 8.64
N GLY A 62 10.33 -19.05 7.38
CA GLY A 62 9.64 -19.54 6.18
C GLY A 62 8.33 -18.82 5.86
N LYS A 63 7.95 -17.79 6.62
CA LYS A 63 6.76 -16.97 6.37
C LYS A 63 7.10 -15.83 5.43
N ARG A 64 6.15 -15.52 4.54
CA ARG A 64 6.17 -14.34 3.67
C ARG A 64 6.32 -13.06 4.49
N SER A 65 6.98 -12.07 3.90
CA SER A 65 7.08 -10.75 4.52
C SER A 65 5.74 -10.03 4.51
N THR A 66 5.56 -9.09 5.44
CA THR A 66 4.37 -8.23 5.45
C THR A 66 4.25 -7.45 4.15
N VAL A 67 5.37 -6.97 3.58
CA VAL A 67 5.38 -6.28 2.27
C VAL A 67 4.94 -7.21 1.12
N GLU A 68 5.32 -8.49 1.15
CA GLU A 68 4.89 -9.45 0.12
C GLU A 68 3.38 -9.72 0.21
N LEU A 69 2.86 -9.96 1.42
CA LEU A 69 1.41 -10.08 1.65
C LEU A 69 0.67 -8.80 1.22
N HIS A 70 1.28 -7.67 1.58
CA HIS A 70 1.10 -6.31 1.05
C HIS A 70 0.68 -6.32 -0.43
N SER A 71 1.67 -6.71 -1.24
CA SER A 71 1.57 -6.72 -2.69
C SER A 71 0.46 -7.61 -3.21
N ARG A 72 0.25 -8.78 -2.60
CA ARG A 72 -0.82 -9.69 -3.04
C ARG A 72 -2.21 -9.07 -2.87
N ARG A 73 -2.43 -8.28 -1.82
CA ARG A 73 -3.69 -7.54 -1.61
C ARG A 73 -3.85 -6.42 -2.64
N ILE A 74 -2.76 -5.71 -2.95
CA ILE A 74 -2.75 -4.69 -4.01
C ILE A 74 -3.06 -5.30 -5.38
N ASP A 75 -2.47 -6.45 -5.70
CA ASP A 75 -2.73 -7.13 -6.97
C ASP A 75 -4.18 -7.62 -7.04
N TRP A 76 -4.73 -8.13 -5.93
CA TRP A 76 -6.15 -8.43 -5.87
C TRP A 76 -7.04 -7.21 -6.16
N LEU A 77 -6.73 -6.04 -5.61
CA LEU A 77 -7.49 -4.81 -5.89
C LEU A 77 -7.42 -4.43 -7.37
N ARG A 78 -6.25 -4.57 -8.01
CA ARG A 78 -6.06 -4.29 -9.44
C ARG A 78 -6.87 -5.25 -10.30
N ASP A 79 -6.81 -6.54 -10.00
CA ASP A 79 -7.53 -7.58 -10.74
C ASP A 79 -9.06 -7.50 -10.56
N ASN A 80 -9.52 -6.85 -9.49
CA ASN A 80 -10.93 -6.70 -9.15
C ASN A 80 -11.43 -5.26 -9.22
N ILE A 81 -10.74 -4.39 -9.98
CA ILE A 81 -10.99 -2.95 -9.94
C ILE A 81 -12.42 -2.56 -10.31
N ALA A 82 -13.10 -3.32 -11.19
CA ALA A 82 -14.50 -3.08 -11.53
C ALA A 82 -15.45 -3.27 -10.32
N ILE A 83 -15.16 -4.26 -9.48
CA ILE A 83 -15.93 -4.52 -8.25
C ILE A 83 -15.63 -3.44 -7.22
N VAL A 84 -14.36 -3.07 -7.07
CA VAL A 84 -13.93 -1.99 -6.17
C VAL A 84 -14.57 -0.65 -6.59
N ALA A 85 -14.60 -0.34 -7.88
CA ALA A 85 -15.24 0.87 -8.42
C ALA A 85 -16.74 0.91 -8.12
N ALA A 86 -17.44 -0.21 -8.32
CA ALA A 86 -18.87 -0.31 -8.03
C ALA A 86 -19.16 -0.16 -6.53
N ASP A 87 -18.32 -0.74 -5.65
CA ASP A 87 -18.43 -0.59 -4.19
C ASP A 87 -18.21 0.87 -3.74
N LEU A 88 -17.43 1.64 -4.50
CA LEU A 88 -17.23 3.08 -4.33
C LEU A 88 -18.33 3.95 -4.98
N GLY A 89 -19.33 3.34 -5.62
CA GLY A 89 -20.38 4.07 -6.33
C GLY A 89 -19.91 4.80 -7.59
N LEU A 90 -18.76 4.40 -8.15
CA LEU A 90 -18.16 5.02 -9.32
C LEU A 90 -18.71 4.42 -10.61
N SER A 91 -18.70 5.22 -11.68
CA SER A 91 -19.09 4.75 -13.01
C SER A 91 -18.14 3.65 -13.51
N PRO A 92 -18.61 2.62 -14.25
CA PRO A 92 -17.78 1.50 -14.70
C PRO A 92 -16.57 1.88 -15.58
N ASP A 93 -16.61 3.04 -16.22
CA ASP A 93 -15.54 3.59 -17.06
C ASP A 93 -14.50 4.41 -16.27
N THR A 94 -14.72 4.62 -14.96
CA THR A 94 -13.80 5.35 -14.11
C THR A 94 -12.45 4.64 -14.03
N LYS A 95 -11.40 5.30 -14.53
CA LYS A 95 -10.02 4.80 -14.43
C LYS A 95 -9.48 5.06 -13.03
N ILE A 96 -9.41 4.01 -12.23
CA ILE A 96 -8.87 4.07 -10.86
C ILE A 96 -7.43 3.61 -10.84
N LYS A 97 -6.56 4.39 -10.22
CA LYS A 97 -5.17 4.00 -9.90
C LYS A 97 -5.14 3.29 -8.56
N VAL A 98 -4.52 2.11 -8.48
CA VAL A 98 -4.32 1.40 -7.21
C VAL A 98 -2.89 1.62 -6.71
N LEU A 99 -2.78 2.23 -5.54
CA LEU A 99 -1.55 2.52 -4.82
C LEU A 99 -1.47 1.70 -3.53
N GLY A 100 -0.26 1.29 -3.18
CA GLY A 100 0.07 0.66 -1.90
C GLY A 100 1.04 1.52 -1.12
N ALA A 101 0.93 1.52 0.20
CA ALA A 101 1.87 2.16 1.12
C ALA A 101 1.99 1.37 2.41
N VAL A 102 3.14 1.44 3.06
CA VAL A 102 3.32 0.97 4.44
C VAL A 102 3.44 2.19 5.32
N VAL A 103 2.61 2.27 6.35
CA VAL A 103 2.64 3.36 7.34
C VAL A 103 3.11 2.79 8.67
N THR A 104 4.13 3.39 9.25
CA THR A 104 4.72 2.97 10.53
C THR A 104 4.42 3.97 11.64
N SER A 105 4.31 3.53 12.89
CA SER A 105 4.17 4.47 14.02
C SER A 105 5.42 5.32 14.22
N GLU A 106 6.60 4.75 14.01
CA GLU A 106 7.90 5.41 14.16
C GLU A 106 8.67 5.46 12.83
N PRO A 107 9.53 6.48 12.60
CA PRO A 107 10.39 6.53 11.42
C PRO A 107 11.44 5.42 11.47
N LEU A 108 11.50 4.63 10.40
CA LEU A 108 12.50 3.58 10.25
C LEU A 108 13.69 4.11 9.44
N ILE A 109 14.92 3.89 9.93
CA ILE A 109 16.15 4.18 9.17
C ILE A 109 16.41 3.09 8.10
N MET A 110 15.97 1.85 8.37
CA MET A 110 16.24 0.65 7.55
C MET A 110 15.61 0.59 6.13
N PRO A 111 14.49 1.26 5.79
CA PRO A 111 13.97 1.34 4.42
C PRO A 111 14.98 1.95 3.43
N LEU A 112 16.01 2.66 3.90
CA LEU A 112 17.10 3.15 3.06
C LEU A 112 18.02 2.04 2.54
N VAL A 113 17.95 0.84 3.13
CA VAL A 113 18.85 -0.29 2.86
C VAL A 113 18.11 -1.47 2.21
N THR A 114 16.79 -1.56 2.39
CA THR A 114 15.96 -2.66 1.86
C THR A 114 14.93 -2.14 0.86
N LYS A 115 14.94 -2.70 -0.36
CA LYS A 115 14.01 -2.28 -1.42
C LYS A 115 12.58 -2.72 -1.08
N SER A 116 11.68 -1.75 -1.00
CA SER A 116 10.23 -1.97 -0.94
C SER A 116 9.59 -1.52 -2.26
N PRO A 117 8.60 -2.27 -2.81
CA PRO A 117 7.79 -1.80 -3.93
C PRO A 117 6.82 -0.67 -3.54
N PHE A 118 6.65 -0.43 -2.24
CA PHE A 118 5.77 0.59 -1.67
C PHE A 118 6.57 1.64 -0.89
N PRO A 119 6.15 2.92 -0.90
CA PRO A 119 6.65 3.88 0.06
C PRO A 119 6.40 3.37 1.49
N VAL A 120 7.42 3.53 2.34
CA VAL A 120 7.34 3.27 3.78
C VAL A 120 7.47 4.62 4.46
N VAL A 121 6.43 5.05 5.16
CA VAL A 121 6.32 6.40 5.72
C VAL A 121 5.92 6.31 7.18
N ALA A 122 6.52 7.15 8.03
CA ALA A 122 6.01 7.31 9.39
C ALA A 122 4.62 7.97 9.33
N ILE A 123 3.78 7.71 10.33
CA ILE A 123 2.44 8.29 10.42
C ILE A 123 2.49 9.83 10.44
N ASP A 124 3.49 10.41 11.12
CA ASP A 124 3.69 11.85 11.20
C ASP A 124 4.07 12.49 9.85
N ASP A 125 4.61 11.69 8.92
CA ASP A 125 4.99 12.11 7.57
C ASP A 125 3.93 11.72 6.51
N LEU A 126 2.78 11.17 6.93
CA LEU A 126 1.76 10.67 6.02
C LEU A 126 1.09 11.83 5.26
N THR A 127 1.41 11.96 3.98
CA THR A 127 0.80 12.91 3.04
C THR A 127 0.39 12.24 1.74
N SER A 128 -0.52 12.87 0.99
CA SER A 128 -0.94 12.39 -0.34
C SER A 128 0.25 12.28 -1.32
N GLU A 129 1.20 13.21 -1.24
CA GLU A 129 2.44 13.14 -2.02
C GLU A 129 3.30 11.95 -1.61
N ALA A 130 3.49 11.72 -0.30
CA ALA A 130 4.32 10.64 0.22
C ALA A 130 3.82 9.24 -0.19
N VAL A 131 2.50 9.07 -0.31
CA VAL A 131 1.89 7.80 -0.80
C VAL A 131 1.66 7.78 -2.32
N GLY A 132 2.14 8.78 -3.06
CA GLY A 132 2.18 8.78 -4.53
C GLY A 132 0.85 9.14 -5.21
N VAL A 133 -0.09 9.75 -4.50
CA VAL A 133 -1.35 10.28 -5.03
C VAL A 133 -1.07 11.47 -5.94
N ASP A 134 -0.23 12.43 -5.50
CA ASP A 134 0.04 13.66 -6.25
C ASP A 134 1.19 13.57 -7.27
N GLY A 135 2.00 12.49 -7.22
CA GLY A 135 3.18 12.32 -8.08
C GLY A 135 2.88 12.25 -9.60
N ALA A 136 1.64 11.96 -10.00
CA ALA A 136 1.22 11.97 -11.40
C ALA A 136 1.15 13.40 -12.00
N ARG A 137 0.81 14.42 -11.18
CA ARG A 137 0.70 15.82 -11.62
C ARG A 137 2.08 16.45 -11.92
N GLN A 138 3.14 16.03 -11.23
CA GLN A 138 4.49 16.55 -11.44
C GLN A 138 5.16 16.01 -12.72
N ARG A 139 4.97 14.73 -13.08
CA ARG A 139 5.57 14.14 -14.30
C ARG A 139 5.06 14.78 -15.59
N SER A 140 3.78 15.16 -15.65
CA SER A 140 3.20 15.86 -16.81
C SER A 140 3.74 17.29 -16.97
N ARG A 141 3.91 18.03 -15.86
CA ARG A 141 4.51 19.37 -15.85
C ARG A 141 5.99 19.35 -16.26
N ARG A 142 6.76 18.38 -15.78
CA ARG A 142 8.20 18.26 -16.07
C ARG A 142 8.49 17.86 -17.53
N ARG A 143 7.61 17.08 -18.17
CA ARG A 143 7.67 16.81 -19.62
C ARG A 143 7.41 18.05 -20.46
N ARG A 144 6.46 18.90 -20.03
CA ARG A 144 6.08 20.12 -20.76
C ARG A 144 7.17 21.20 -20.72
N ASN A 145 7.96 21.26 -19.64
CA ASN A 145 9.09 22.20 -19.52
C ASN A 145 10.40 21.75 -20.19
N ARG A 146 10.52 20.48 -20.62
CA ARG A 146 11.71 19.96 -21.31
C ARG A 146 11.60 19.95 -22.85
N GLY A 147 10.48 20.43 -23.38
CA GLY A 147 10.21 20.53 -24.82
C GLY A 147 10.13 21.97 -25.33
N ARG A 148 10.77 22.92 -24.65
CA ARG A 148 10.96 24.31 -25.09
C ARG A 148 12.44 24.64 -25.13
#